data_AF-A0A2T0BJ42-F1
#
_entry.id   AF-A0A2T0BJ42-F1
#
_cell.length_a   1.000
_cell.length_b   1.000
_cell.length_c   1.000
_cell.angle_alpha   90.00
_cell.angle_beta   90.00
_cell.angle_gamma   90.00
#
_symmetry.space_group_name_H-M   'P 1'
#
loop_
_entity.id
_entity.type
_entity.pdbx_description
1 polymer ?
#
loop_
_entity_poly.entity_id
_entity_poly.type
_entity_poly.pdbx_seq_one_letter_code
_entity_poly.pdbx_strand_id
1 'polypeptide(L)'
;MMKQVLENVRLASSAVNKQPWRILKSGNDFYFFKIGKKNLEVEGYKNYKMDMGIAMCHFDLSCIEFGIKGKFIKTNTELKVESDDYKYVISWIQEN
;
A
#
# COMPACT_ATOMS: atom_id res chain seq x y z
N MET A 1 7.20 11.70 11.80
CA MET A 1 7.57 11.44 10.40
C MET A 1 6.69 10.35 9.79
N MET A 2 6.79 9.08 10.21
CA MET A 2 5.99 8.00 9.59
C MET A 2 4.46 8.18 9.64
N LYS A 3 3.93 8.76 10.72
CA LYS A 3 2.51 9.13 10.79
C LYS A 3 2.09 10.05 9.62
N GLN A 4 2.94 11.01 9.26
CA GLN A 4 2.67 11.96 8.18
C GLN A 4 2.76 11.29 6.80
N VAL A 5 3.68 10.33 6.63
CA VAL A 5 3.75 9.49 5.42
C VAL A 5 2.43 8.77 5.19
N LEU A 6 1.91 8.08 6.22
CA LEU A 6 0.64 7.36 6.12
C LEU A 6 -0.57 8.31 5.96
N GLU A 7 -0.52 9.49 6.56
CA GLU A 7 -1.54 10.52 6.38
C GLU A 7 -1.57 11.03 4.93
N ASN A 8 -0.41 11.21 4.30
CA ASN A 8 -0.33 11.60 2.89
C ASN A 8 -0.87 10.49 1.96
N VAL A 9 -0.72 9.21 2.33
CA VAL A 9 -1.41 8.10 1.63
C VAL A 9 -2.92 8.16 1.83
N ARG A 10 -3.40 8.47 3.03
CA ARG A 10 -4.84 8.64 3.30
C ARG A 10 -5.46 9.75 2.45
N LEU A 11 -4.71 10.80 2.14
CA LEU A 11 -5.13 11.90 1.27
C LEU A 11 -5.07 11.56 -0.23
N ALA A 12 -4.46 10.44 -0.60
CA ALA A 12 -4.32 10.04 -1.99
C ALA A 12 -5.69 9.74 -2.62
N SER A 13 -5.90 10.19 -3.86
CA SER A 13 -7.16 9.98 -4.56
C SER A 13 -7.35 8.51 -4.95
N SER A 14 -8.61 8.04 -4.99
CA SER A 14 -8.98 6.73 -5.52
C SER A 14 -10.33 6.78 -6.23
N ALA A 15 -10.58 5.90 -7.20
CA ALA A 15 -11.87 5.91 -7.88
C ALA A 15 -13.00 5.65 -6.87
N VAL A 16 -14.06 6.46 -6.97
CA VAL A 16 -15.20 6.50 -6.03
C VAL A 16 -14.79 6.60 -4.54
N ASN A 17 -13.61 7.17 -4.26
CA ASN A 17 -13.03 7.30 -2.92
C ASN A 17 -12.90 5.98 -2.14
N LYS A 18 -12.78 4.85 -2.86
CA LYS A 18 -12.77 3.51 -2.27
C LYS A 18 -11.57 3.22 -1.37
N GLN A 19 -10.43 3.87 -1.64
CA GLN A 19 -9.18 3.68 -0.90
C GLN A 19 -8.85 2.18 -0.69
N PRO A 20 -8.71 1.40 -1.79
CA PRO A 20 -8.68 -0.06 -1.74
C PRO A 20 -7.35 -0.65 -1.26
N TRP A 21 -6.50 0.17 -0.62
CA TRP A 21 -5.20 -0.22 -0.08
C TRP A 21 -5.28 -0.51 1.42
N ARG A 22 -4.49 -1.49 1.85
CA ARG A 22 -4.16 -1.74 3.25
C ARG A 22 -2.65 -1.82 3.36
N ILE A 23 -2.10 -1.24 4.41
CA ILE A 23 -0.66 -1.20 4.63
C ILE A 23 -0.39 -1.81 6.00
N LEU A 24 0.36 -2.90 6.03
CA LEU A 24 0.89 -3.49 7.24
C LEU A 24 2.29 -2.94 7.48
N LYS A 25 2.57 -2.46 8.68
CA LYS A 25 3.94 -2.12 9.11
C LYS A 25 4.50 -3.28 9.91
N SER A 26 5.67 -3.80 9.52
CA SER A 26 6.43 -4.79 10.29
C SER A 26 7.86 -4.32 10.46
N GLY A 27 8.28 -4.04 11.69
CA GLY A 27 9.55 -3.35 11.92
C GLY A 27 9.57 -2.00 11.19
N ASN A 28 10.53 -1.82 10.29
CA ASN A 28 10.69 -0.63 9.45
C ASN A 28 10.07 -0.79 8.04
N ASP A 29 9.55 -1.97 7.72
CA ASP A 29 9.05 -2.31 6.40
C ASP A 29 7.54 -2.15 6.32
N PHE A 30 7.06 -1.88 5.10
CA PHE A 30 5.66 -1.64 4.81
C PHE A 30 5.18 -2.56 3.70
N TYR A 31 4.09 -3.27 3.94
CA TYR A 31 3.56 -4.27 3.03
C TYR A 31 2.20 -3.80 2.55
N PHE A 32 2.07 -3.60 1.24
CA PHE A 32 0.88 -3.11 0.60
C PHE A 32 0.02 -4.28 0.16
N PHE A 33 -1.24 -4.24 0.55
CA PHE A 33 -2.27 -5.21 0.23
C PHE A 33 -3.44 -4.52 -0.45
N LYS A 34 -4.12 -5.27 -1.31
CA LYS A 34 -5.42 -4.90 -1.82
C LYS A 34 -6.51 -5.59 -1.04
N ILE A 35 -7.65 -4.92 -0.98
CA ILE A 35 -8.89 -5.56 -0.53
C ILE A 35 -9.26 -6.69 -1.49
N GLY A 36 -9.52 -7.87 -0.93
CA GLY A 36 -9.94 -9.09 -1.63
C GLY A 36 -11.40 -9.07 -2.06
N LYS A 37 -11.85 -10.14 -2.71
CA LYS A 37 -13.17 -10.18 -3.38
C LYS A 37 -14.33 -10.01 -2.40
N LYS A 38 -14.22 -10.54 -1.18
CA LYS A 38 -15.32 -10.52 -0.19
C LYS A 38 -15.68 -9.11 0.28
N ASN A 39 -14.70 -8.21 0.28
CA ASN A 39 -14.83 -6.83 0.76
C ASN A 39 -14.92 -5.81 -0.39
N LEU A 40 -14.89 -6.28 -1.65
CA LEU A 40 -15.24 -5.49 -2.81
C LEU A 40 -16.66 -5.90 -3.19
N GLU A 41 -17.66 -5.10 -2.81
CA GLU A 41 -19.05 -5.20 -3.35
C GLU A 41 -19.12 -5.05 -4.88
N VAL A 42 -17.98 -4.93 -5.56
CA VAL A 42 -17.86 -4.78 -7.00
C VAL A 42 -16.90 -5.86 -7.50
N GLU A 43 -17.47 -6.98 -7.91
CA GLU A 43 -16.84 -7.82 -8.93
C GLU A 43 -16.44 -6.91 -10.10
N GLY A 44 -15.14 -6.84 -10.40
CA GLY A 44 -14.65 -6.05 -11.54
C GLY A 44 -14.16 -4.64 -11.22
N TYR A 45 -13.68 -4.35 -10.01
CA TYR A 45 -12.94 -3.10 -9.77
C TYR A 45 -11.61 -3.05 -10.56
N LYS A 46 -11.69 -2.58 -11.82
CA LYS A 46 -10.58 -2.53 -12.78
C LYS A 46 -9.50 -1.50 -12.42
N ASN A 47 -9.86 -0.47 -11.65
CA ASN A 47 -8.98 0.67 -11.34
C ASN A 47 -8.03 0.41 -10.16
N TYR A 48 -8.15 -0.73 -9.48
CA TYR A 48 -7.34 -1.07 -8.31
C TYR A 48 -5.84 -0.80 -8.50
N LYS A 49 -5.28 -1.20 -9.65
CA LYS A 49 -3.85 -1.04 -9.92
C LYS A 49 -3.44 0.44 -9.97
N MET A 50 -4.30 1.28 -10.55
CA MET A 50 -4.08 2.72 -10.66
C MET A 50 -4.16 3.39 -9.29
N ASP A 51 -5.22 3.08 -8.53
CA ASP A 51 -5.38 3.58 -7.15
C ASP A 51 -4.20 3.19 -6.25
N MET A 52 -3.76 1.92 -6.31
CA MET A 52 -2.61 1.48 -5.53
C MET A 52 -1.33 2.20 -5.98
N GLY A 53 -1.15 2.44 -7.28
CA GLY A 53 -0.03 3.23 -7.78
C GLY A 53 -0.02 4.67 -7.23
N ILE A 54 -1.20 5.30 -7.14
CA ILE A 54 -1.36 6.63 -6.54
C ILE A 54 -0.99 6.60 -5.05
N ALA A 55 -1.49 5.63 -4.28
CA ALA A 55 -1.12 5.45 -2.88
C ALA A 55 0.38 5.20 -2.68
N MET A 56 0.98 4.35 -3.52
CA MET A 56 2.43 4.08 -3.50
C MET A 56 3.25 5.35 -3.80
N CYS A 57 2.82 6.16 -4.76
CA CYS A 57 3.48 7.43 -5.10
C CYS A 57 3.44 8.41 -3.92
N HIS A 58 2.27 8.57 -3.28
CA HIS A 58 2.13 9.41 -2.09
C HIS A 58 3.01 8.94 -0.94
N PHE A 59 3.12 7.62 -0.73
CA PHE A 59 3.99 7.05 0.28
C PHE A 59 5.46 7.38 -0.01
N ASP A 60 5.92 7.09 -1.22
CA ASP A 60 7.34 7.21 -1.60
C ASP A 60 7.82 8.65 -1.60
N LEU A 61 7.05 9.58 -2.18
CA LEU A 61 7.37 11.01 -2.16
C LEU A 61 7.42 11.55 -0.72
N SER A 62 6.54 11.05 0.16
CA SER A 62 6.58 11.44 1.57
C SER A 62 7.80 10.88 2.30
N CYS A 63 8.20 9.64 2.01
CA CYS A 63 9.44 9.08 2.54
C CYS A 63 10.65 9.90 2.08
N ILE A 64 10.71 10.26 0.79
CA ILE A 64 11.77 11.12 0.22
C ILE A 64 11.83 12.47 0.95
N GLU A 65 10.68 13.14 1.12
CA GLU A 65 10.59 14.43 1.83
C GLU A 65 11.11 14.34 3.27
N PHE A 66 10.84 13.24 3.97
CA PHE A 66 11.32 13.02 5.34
C PHE A 66 12.71 12.36 5.42
N GLY A 67 13.41 12.19 4.30
CA GLY A 67 14.74 11.58 4.26
C GLY A 67 14.76 10.09 4.62
N ILE A 68 13.64 9.39 4.51
CA ILE A 68 13.52 7.96 4.80
C ILE A 68 13.85 7.20 3.52
N LYS A 69 15.02 6.56 3.50
CA LYS A 69 15.48 5.79 2.34
C LYS A 69 14.83 4.41 2.32
N GLY A 70 14.45 3.96 1.15
CA GLY A 70 13.87 2.64 0.94
C GLY A 70 13.45 2.45 -0.50
N LYS A 71 12.89 1.28 -0.80
CA LYS A 71 12.46 0.94 -2.15
C LYS A 71 11.35 -0.08 -2.15
N PHE A 72 10.54 -0.03 -3.20
CA PHE A 72 9.55 -1.05 -3.47
C PHE A 72 10.20 -2.32 -4.04
N ILE A 73 9.97 -3.46 -3.39
CA ILE A 73 10.38 -4.77 -3.87
C ILE A 73 9.23 -5.77 -3.71
N LYS A 74 9.14 -6.73 -4.64
CA LYS A 74 8.33 -7.92 -4.42
C LYS A 74 9.08 -8.87 -3.50
N THR A 75 8.78 -8.82 -2.21
CA THR A 75 9.27 -9.82 -1.27
C THR A 75 8.58 -11.16 -1.48
N ASN A 76 9.33 -12.25 -1.27
CA ASN A 76 8.78 -13.61 -1.18
C ASN A 76 8.41 -13.98 0.27
N THR A 77 8.31 -12.98 1.15
CA THR A 77 8.12 -13.11 2.60
C THR A 77 6.96 -14.03 2.95
N GLU A 78 7.13 -14.83 3.99
CA GLU A 78 6.09 -15.66 4.61
C GLU A 78 4.86 -14.85 5.08
N LEU A 79 5.01 -13.52 5.20
CA LEU A 79 3.96 -12.53 5.42
C LEU A 79 2.99 -12.35 4.23
N LYS A 80 2.98 -13.25 3.24
CA LYS A 80 1.89 -13.37 2.26
C LYS A 80 0.63 -13.80 3.00
N VAL A 81 0.02 -12.88 3.73
CA VAL A 81 -1.35 -12.99 4.22
C VAL A 81 -2.23 -12.91 2.99
N GLU A 82 -2.35 -14.03 2.29
CA GLU A 82 -3.38 -14.25 1.29
C GLU A 82 -4.60 -14.74 2.05
N SER A 83 -5.52 -13.83 2.34
CA SER A 83 -6.85 -14.16 2.80
C SER A 83 -7.87 -13.79 1.73
N ASP A 84 -9.10 -14.27 1.89
CA ASP A 84 -10.20 -13.82 1.03
C ASP A 84 -10.45 -12.30 1.12
N ASP A 85 -9.99 -11.70 2.21
CA ASP A 85 -10.16 -10.30 2.55
C ASP A 85 -9.01 -9.40 2.08
N TYR A 86 -7.78 -9.93 1.96
CA TYR A 86 -6.59 -9.17 1.60
C TYR A 86 -5.64 -9.97 0.70
N LYS A 87 -5.11 -9.32 -0.34
CA LYS A 87 -4.08 -9.91 -1.22
C LYS A 87 -2.85 -9.05 -1.28
N TYR A 88 -1.69 -9.67 -1.17
CA TYR A 88 -0.41 -8.98 -1.20
C TYR A 88 -0.13 -8.38 -2.58
N VAL A 89 0.56 -7.23 -2.61
CA VAL A 89 0.86 -6.49 -3.84
C VAL A 89 2.36 -6.22 -3.96
N ILE A 90 2.92 -5.51 -2.99
CA ILE A 90 4.32 -5.10 -2.98
C ILE A 90 4.74 -4.68 -1.57
N SER A 91 6.04 -4.69 -1.30
CA SER A 91 6.60 -4.21 -0.04
C SER A 91 7.50 -3.00 -0.30
N TRP A 92 7.42 -1.97 0.54
CA TRP A 92 8.43 -0.93 0.66
C TRP A 92 9.37 -1.31 1.80
N ILE A 93 10.64 -1.51 1.48
CA ILE A 93 11.66 -1.97 2.43
C ILE A 93 12.58 -0.80 2.73
N GLN A 94 12.75 -0.50 4.02
CA GLN A 94 13.61 0.59 4.44
C GLN A 94 15.07 0.22 4.21
N GLU A 95 15.84 1.13 3.65
CA GLU A 95 17.30 1.00 3.56
C GLU A 95 17.94 1.45 4.88
N ASN A 96 18.96 0.72 5.32
CA ASN A 96 19.76 1.07 6.49
C ASN A 96 20.61 2.31 6.24
#